data_AF-A0A1I2MS59-F1
#
_entry.id   AF-A0A1I2MS59-F1
#
_cell.length_a   1.000
_cell.length_b   1.000
_cell.length_c   1.000
_cell.angle_alpha   90.00
_cell.angle_beta   90.00
_cell.angle_gamma   90.00
#
_symmetry.space_group_name_H-M   'P 1'
#
loop_
_entity.id
_entity.type
_entity.pdbx_description
1 polymer ?
#
loop_
_entity_poly.entity_id
_entity_poly.type
_entity_poly.pdbx_seq_one_letter_code
_entity_poly.pdbx_strand_id
1 'polypeptide(L)' 'MRSMKPWPRTFAWLAVVAAALMLALGLLNLVLNTRMVGSWLPLVVLMPWSLYLGIWSLRNQDKR' A
#
# COMPACT_ATOMS: atom_id res chain seq x y z
N MET A 1 10.92 -7.57 15.92
CA MET A 1 10.20 -6.39 15.42
C MET A 1 9.42 -5.79 16.58
N ARG A 2 9.81 -4.60 17.05
CA ARG A 2 9.23 -3.95 18.24
C ARG A 2 7.72 -3.76 18.07
N SER A 3 7.00 -3.87 19.19
CA SER A 3 5.56 -3.61 19.37
C SER A 3 5.07 -2.39 18.58
N MET A 4 4.72 -2.57 17.31
CA MET A 4 4.04 -1.54 16.52
C MET A 4 2.56 -1.63 16.88
N LYS A 5 2.00 -0.52 17.38
CA LYS A 5 0.57 -0.46 17.66
C LYS A 5 -0.17 -0.49 16.32
N PRO A 6 -1.13 -1.42 16.11
CA PRO A 6 -1.87 -1.47 14.86
C PRO A 6 -2.67 -0.17 14.68
N TRP A 7 -2.69 0.33 13.46
CA TRP A 7 -3.42 1.52 13.04
C TRP A 7 -4.93 1.36 13.26
N PRO A 8 -5.66 2.45 13.57
CA PRO A 8 -7.12 2.42 13.68
C PRO A 8 -7.78 1.79 12.45
N ARG A 9 -8.82 0.99 12.63
CA ARG A 9 -9.48 0.20 11.58
C ARG A 9 -9.81 1.01 10.33
N THR A 10 -10.39 2.20 10.51
CA THR A 10 -10.76 3.12 9.42
C THR A 10 -9.53 3.58 8.64
N PHE A 11 -8.45 3.92 9.34
CA PHE A 11 -7.20 4.36 8.73
C PHE A 11 -6.49 3.22 8.00
N ALA A 12 -6.49 2.02 8.58
CA ALA A 12 -5.92 0.84 7.95
C ALA A 12 -6.67 0.47 6.65
N TRP A 13 -8.01 0.52 6.65
CA TRP A 13 -8.80 0.33 5.43
C TRP A 13 -8.51 1.38 4.36
N LEU A 14 -8.46 2.67 4.75
CA LEU A 14 -8.10 3.75 3.82
C LEU A 14 -6.72 3.53 3.22
N ALA A 15 -5.74 3.14 4.03
CA ALA A 15 -4.39 2.85 3.55
C ALA A 15 -4.35 1.67 2.58
N VAL A 16 -5.07 0.58 2.87
CA VAL A 16 -5.17 -0.58 1.96
C VAL A 16 -5.80 -0.18 0.62
N VAL A 17 -6.93 0.54 0.65
CA VAL A 17 -7.64 0.96 -0.57
C VAL A 17 -6.78 1.94 -1.38
N ALA A 18 -6.22 2.96 -0.74
CA ALA A 18 -5.37 3.95 -1.40
C ALA A 18 -4.13 3.31 -2.01
N ALA A 19 -3.44 2.43 -1.26
CA ALA A 19 -2.26 1.74 -1.75
C ALA A 19 -2.61 0.78 -2.90
N ALA A 20 -3.73 0.06 -2.84
CA ALA A 20 -4.18 -0.79 -3.94
C ALA A 20 -4.46 0.02 -5.23
N LEU A 21 -5.16 1.16 -5.10
CA LEU A 21 -5.44 2.05 -6.23
C LEU A 21 -4.16 2.65 -6.82
N MET A 22 -3.26 3.14 -5.96
CA MET A 22 -1.98 3.71 -6.40
C MET A 22 -1.07 2.67 -7.05
N LEU A 23 -1.09 1.43 -6.56
CA LEU A 23 -0.34 0.32 -7.16
C LEU A 23 -0.92 -0.05 -8.52
N ALA A 24 -2.26 -0.11 -8.66
CA ALA A 24 -2.92 -0.35 -9.94
C ALA A 24 -2.60 0.77 -10.96
N LEU A 25 -2.64 2.04 -10.53
CA LEU A 25 -2.23 3.19 -11.35
C LEU A 25 -0.75 3.11 -11.73
N GLY A 26 0.12 2.74 -10.80
CA GLY A 26 1.55 2.54 -11.06
C GLY A 26 1.79 1.45 -12.10
N LEU A 27 1.11 0.31 -12.00
CA LEU A 27 1.20 -0.78 -12.98
C LEU A 27 0.64 -0.37 -14.35
N LEU A 28 -0.50 0.31 -14.39
CA LEU A 28 -1.06 0.84 -15.64
C LEU A 28 -0.09 1.82 -16.30
N ASN A 29 0.49 2.73 -15.52
CA ASN A 29 1.45 3.72 -16.02
C ASN A 29 2.78 3.08 -16.43
N LEU A 30 3.21 1.99 -15.78
CA LEU A 30 4.34 1.18 -16.25
C LEU A 30 4.06 0.61 -17.64
N VAL A 31 2.87 0.05 -17.87
CA VAL A 31 2.50 -0.53 -19.17
C VAL A 31 2.39 0.53 -20.25
N LEU A 32 1.77 1.68 -19.95
CA LEU A 32 1.56 2.76 -20.92
C LEU A 32 2.80 3.63 -21.14
N ASN A 33 3.66 3.78 -20.13
CA ASN A 33 4.74 4.77 -20.13
C ASN A 33 6.04 4.20 -19.55
N THR A 34 6.61 3.23 -20.26
CA THR A 34 7.87 2.56 -19.92
C THR A 34 9.09 3.50 -19.95
N ARG A 35 9.03 4.61 -20.69
CA ARG A 35 10.16 5.55 -20.84
C ARG A 35 10.38 6.43 -19.61
N MET A 36 9.35 6.71 -18.82
CA MET A 36 9.44 7.58 -17.64
C MET A 36 9.41 6.77 -16.34
N VAL A 37 10.54 6.14 -16.02
CA VAL A 37 10.70 5.25 -14.85
C VAL A 37 10.25 5.90 -13.54
N GLY A 38 10.56 7.20 -13.34
CA GLY A 38 10.18 7.92 -12.12
C GLY A 38 8.67 8.07 -11.89
N SER A 39 7.84 7.90 -12.93
CA SER A 39 6.39 8.10 -12.83
C SER A 39 5.63 6.87 -12.32
N TRP A 40 6.20 5.67 -12.43
CA TRP A 40 5.56 4.41 -12.00
C TRP A 40 6.38 3.66 -10.96
N LEU A 41 7.71 3.74 -10.99
CA LEU A 41 8.58 2.96 -10.11
C LEU A 41 8.33 3.24 -8.61
N PRO A 42 8.17 4.50 -8.14
CA PRO A 42 7.88 4.76 -6.74
C PRO A 42 6.55 4.15 -6.30
N LEU A 43 5.52 4.22 -7.16
CA LEU A 43 4.20 3.67 -6.87
C LEU A 43 4.25 2.14 -6.76
N VAL A 44 4.92 1.48 -7.72
CA VAL A 44 5.03 0.02 -7.74
C VAL A 44 5.89 -0.51 -6.58
N VAL A 45 6.88 0.25 -6.11
CA VAL A 45 7.79 -0.19 -5.04
C VAL A 45 7.28 0.18 -3.64
N LEU A 46 6.72 1.36 -3.44
CA LEU A 46 6.31 1.86 -2.12
C LEU A 46 4.91 1.38 -1.70
N MET A 47 3.98 1.27 -2.64
CA MET A 47 2.61 0.87 -2.32
C MET A 47 2.48 -0.56 -1.78
N PRO A 48 3.26 -1.58 -2.21
CA PRO A 48 3.24 -2.91 -1.59
C PRO A 48 3.55 -2.88 -0.09
N TRP A 49 4.46 -2.01 0.34
CA TRP A 49 4.79 -1.85 1.76
C TRP A 49 3.61 -1.26 2.54
N SER A 50 2.98 -0.22 1.99
CA SER A 50 1.79 0.41 2.60
C SER A 50 0.63 -0.59 2.68
N LEU A 51 0.41 -1.38 1.63
CA LEU A 51 -0.55 -2.48 1.58
C LEU A 51 -0.27 -3.52 2.68
N TYR A 52 0.99 -3.96 2.79
CA TYR A 52 1.41 -4.92 3.81
C TYR A 52 1.11 -4.40 5.22
N LEU A 53 1.48 -3.15 5.52
CA LEU A 53 1.21 -2.53 6.82
C LEU A 53 -0.29 -2.40 7.11
N GLY A 54 -1.08 -1.99 6.12
CA GLY A 54 -2.53 -1.88 6.26
C GLY A 54 -3.20 -3.23 6.53
N ILE A 55 -2.84 -4.27 5.77
CA ILE A 55 -3.36 -5.63 5.94
C ILE A 55 -2.92 -6.22 7.28
N TRP A 56 -1.63 -6.08 7.63
CA TRP A 56 -1.08 -6.54 8.91
C TRP A 56 -1.80 -5.87 10.08
N SER A 57 -2.04 -4.56 9.98
CA SER A 57 -2.78 -3.80 10.97
C SER A 57 -4.19 -4.34 11.14
N LEU A 58 -4.95 -4.52 10.06
CA LEU A 58 -6.30 -5.08 10.10
C LEU A 58 -6.32 -6.48 10.73
N ARG A 59 -5.39 -7.37 10.34
CA ARG A 59 -5.29 -8.72 10.89
C ARG A 59 -4.96 -8.77 12.39
N ASN A 60 -4.21 -7.80 12.88
CA ASN A 60 -3.80 -7.76 14.29
C ASN A 60 -4.74 -6.92 15.17
N GLN A 61 -5.65 -6.13 14.58
CA GLN A 61 -6.74 -5.50 15.32
C GLN A 61 -7.85 -6.49 15.68
N ASP A 62 -8.11 -7.47 14.83
CA ASP A 62 -9.13 -8.51 15.03
C ASP A 62 -8.76 -9.53 16.13
N LYS A 63 -7.50 -9.51 16.58
CA LYS A 63 -6.98 -10.40 17.63
C LYS A 63 -7.04 -9.78 19.04
N ARG A 64 -7.60 -8.57 19.19
CA ARG A 64 -7.84 -7.91 20.48
C ARG A 64 -9.31 -8.03 20.86
#